data_AF-A0A397KZD5-F1
#
_entry.id   AF-A0A397KZD5-F1
#
_cell.length_a   1.000
_cell.length_b   1.000
_cell.length_c   1.000
_cell.angle_alpha   90.00
_cell.angle_beta   90.00
_cell.angle_gamma   90.00
#
_symmetry.space_group_name_H-M   'P 1'
#
loop_
_entity.id
_entity.type
_entity.pdbx_description
1 polymer ?
#
loop_
_entity_poly.entity_id
_entity_poly.type
_entity_poly.pdbx_seq_one_letter_code
_entity_poly.pdbx_strand_id
1 'polypeptide(L)'
;MEGTISPLCLRSSSSLSYFSSNLSLDSHRTLGFTTFVDSLRPTNLFRRSSTLRLFLSPPKGSLRTPTISAEEVRDVPMPKVDKSGRLSSPRAARELALVILYAACLEGSDPIRLFEKRINARREPGYEFDKSSLLKYNHMSFGGPPVKTETSEEEDELVRHDENESKIEAEVLSAPPKLVYSKLVLRFAKKLLAAVADKWDTHVVIIDKISPPDWKSAPAGRILEFSILHLAMSEIAVIETRHPIVINEAVDLAKRFCDGSAPRIINGCLRTFVKDRAPTPQALESKQEVSV
;
A
#
# COMPACT_ATOMS: atom_id res chain seq x y z
N MET A 1 -28.41 3.12 34.19
CA MET A 1 -28.29 3.35 32.73
C MET A 1 -26.93 2.86 32.32
N GLU A 2 -26.85 1.55 32.08
CA GLU A 2 -25.64 0.88 31.63
C GLU A 2 -25.63 0.96 30.11
N GLY A 3 -24.73 1.75 29.55
CA GLY A 3 -24.53 1.83 28.11
C GLY A 3 -24.00 0.49 27.61
N THR A 4 -24.80 -0.18 26.79
CA THR A 4 -24.39 -1.40 26.09
C THR A 4 -23.29 -1.04 25.10
N ILE A 5 -22.08 -1.56 25.31
CA ILE A 5 -20.99 -1.45 24.34
C ILE A 5 -21.28 -2.47 23.25
N SER A 6 -21.98 -2.04 22.21
CA SER A 6 -22.10 -2.80 20.96
C SER A 6 -20.75 -2.78 20.24
N PRO A 7 -20.17 -3.93 19.87
CA PRO A 7 -18.93 -3.97 19.09
C PRO A 7 -19.30 -3.75 17.62
N LEU A 8 -19.61 -2.51 17.25
CA LEU A 8 -19.99 -2.18 15.87
C LEU A 8 -18.86 -1.43 15.14
N CYS A 9 -18.62 -1.94 13.94
CA CYS A 9 -17.78 -1.40 12.87
C CYS A 9 -16.32 -1.10 13.22
N LEU A 10 -15.57 -2.18 13.50
CA LEU A 10 -14.30 -2.30 12.76
C LEU A 10 -14.66 -2.18 11.29
N ARG A 11 -14.04 -1.22 10.58
CA ARG A 11 -14.16 -1.05 9.13
C ARG A 11 -13.59 -2.31 8.50
N SER A 12 -14.39 -3.38 8.54
CA SER A 12 -13.97 -4.71 8.12
C SER A 12 -13.55 -4.57 6.69
N SER A 13 -12.44 -5.21 6.32
CA SER A 13 -11.83 -5.23 4.99
C SER A 13 -12.74 -5.78 3.87
N SER A 14 -14.06 -5.69 4.03
CA SER A 14 -15.13 -5.92 3.08
C SER A 14 -14.92 -5.23 1.73
N SER A 15 -14.22 -4.10 1.66
CA SER A 15 -13.83 -3.52 0.36
C SER A 15 -12.88 -4.43 -0.43
N LEU A 16 -12.10 -5.28 0.24
CA LEU A 16 -11.22 -6.26 -0.40
C LEU A 16 -11.89 -7.61 -0.71
N SER A 17 -13.00 -7.96 -0.05
CA SER A 17 -13.74 -9.19 -0.39
C SER A 17 -14.41 -9.10 -1.77
N TYR A 18 -14.71 -7.89 -2.25
CA TYR A 18 -15.18 -7.64 -3.62
C TYR A 18 -14.14 -7.97 -4.71
N PHE A 19 -12.85 -8.04 -4.38
CA PHE A 19 -11.83 -8.48 -5.34
C PHE A 19 -11.84 -9.99 -5.57
N SER A 20 -12.30 -10.76 -4.59
CA SER A 20 -12.41 -12.21 -4.69
C SER A 20 -13.68 -12.65 -5.42
N SER A 21 -14.78 -11.88 -5.34
CA SER A 21 -16.08 -12.28 -5.90
C SER A 21 -16.23 -12.08 -7.41
N ASN A 22 -15.34 -11.32 -8.07
CA ASN A 22 -15.30 -11.22 -9.54
C ASN A 22 -14.52 -12.38 -10.21
N LEU A 23 -14.16 -13.41 -9.45
CA LEU A 23 -13.46 -14.59 -9.95
C LEU A 23 -14.49 -15.69 -10.23
N SER A 24 -14.82 -15.88 -11.51
CA SER A 24 -15.47 -17.10 -11.99
C SER A 24 -14.57 -18.29 -11.63
N LEU A 25 -15.03 -19.08 -10.66
CA LEU A 25 -14.37 -20.27 -10.15
C LEU A 25 -14.65 -21.43 -11.12
N ASP A 26 -13.87 -21.52 -12.20
CA ASP A 26 -13.87 -22.74 -13.02
C ASP A 26 -12.70 -23.65 -12.63
N SER A 27 -13.10 -24.72 -11.93
CA SER A 27 -12.53 -26.06 -11.91
C SER A 27 -11.16 -26.32 -11.25
N HIS A 28 -11.27 -26.93 -10.06
CA HIS A 28 -10.37 -27.87 -9.40
C HIS A 28 -9.01 -28.19 -10.08
N ARG A 29 -7.92 -27.77 -9.42
CA ARG A 29 -6.74 -28.64 -9.25
C ARG A 29 -5.93 -28.23 -8.02
N THR A 30 -6.06 -29.05 -6.98
CA THR A 30 -5.21 -29.06 -5.79
C THR A 30 -3.79 -29.42 -6.17
N LEU A 31 -2.83 -28.50 -6.01
CA LEU A 31 -1.41 -28.85 -5.93
C LEU A 31 -0.75 -28.00 -4.85
N GLY A 32 -0.10 -28.72 -3.93
CA GLY A 32 0.39 -28.22 -2.66
C GLY A 32 1.65 -27.37 -2.80
N PHE A 33 1.76 -26.45 -1.86
CA PHE A 33 2.92 -25.59 -1.66
C PHE A 33 4.08 -26.46 -1.13
N THR A 34 5.03 -26.80 -2.00
CA THR A 34 6.30 -27.39 -1.59
C THR A 34 7.43 -26.44 -1.93
N THR A 35 8.22 -26.17 -0.91
CA THR A 35 9.45 -25.40 -0.86
C THR A 35 10.46 -25.89 -1.90
N PHE A 36 10.98 -24.98 -2.74
CA PHE A 36 12.23 -25.22 -3.45
C PHE A 36 13.12 -23.97 -3.43
N VAL A 37 14.12 -24.05 -2.56
CA VAL A 37 15.41 -23.40 -2.66
C VAL A 37 16.21 -24.12 -3.75
N ASP A 38 16.76 -23.40 -4.74
CA ASP A 38 18.19 -23.55 -5.07
C ASP A 38 18.76 -22.43 -5.97
N SER A 39 19.87 -21.90 -5.46
CA SER A 39 21.10 -21.39 -6.08
C SER A 39 21.15 -21.04 -7.57
N LEU A 40 21.55 -19.80 -7.90
CA LEU A 40 22.66 -19.51 -8.86
C LEU A 40 23.35 -18.16 -8.55
N ARG A 41 24.68 -18.21 -8.37
CA ARG A 41 25.69 -17.12 -8.44
C ARG A 41 26.33 -17.14 -9.86
N PRO A 42 27.29 -16.27 -10.22
CA PRO A 42 27.52 -14.84 -9.93
C PRO A 42 27.87 -14.05 -11.22
N THR A 43 28.18 -12.74 -11.14
CA THR A 43 29.49 -12.13 -11.52
C THR A 43 29.47 -10.60 -11.44
N ASN A 44 30.64 -10.07 -11.05
CA ASN A 44 30.96 -8.68 -10.76
C ASN A 44 31.01 -7.77 -12.00
N LEU A 45 31.01 -6.44 -11.80
CA LEU A 45 32.05 -5.48 -12.24
C LEU A 45 31.66 -4.03 -11.85
N PHE A 46 32.51 -3.37 -11.04
CA PHE A 46 33.06 -1.99 -11.13
C PHE A 46 32.21 -0.87 -11.81
N ARG A 47 32.15 0.42 -11.39
CA ARG A 47 33.05 1.31 -10.65
C ARG A 47 32.33 2.63 -10.32
N ARG A 48 32.74 3.24 -9.20
CA ARG A 48 32.48 4.58 -8.63
C ARG A 48 32.36 5.77 -9.62
N SER A 49 31.53 6.76 -9.25
CA SER A 49 32.03 8.12 -8.95
C SER A 49 31.07 8.91 -8.06
N SER A 50 31.65 9.80 -7.27
CA SER A 50 31.13 10.44 -6.06
C SER A 50 31.05 11.95 -6.22
N THR A 51 30.06 12.61 -5.59
CA THR A 51 30.24 13.94 -4.98
C THR A 51 29.18 14.17 -3.91
N LEU A 52 29.64 14.31 -2.66
CA LEU A 52 28.90 14.75 -1.48
C LEU A 52 28.85 16.27 -1.43
N ARG A 53 27.73 16.86 -0.97
CA ARG A 53 27.74 18.12 -0.20
C ARG A 53 26.64 18.13 0.88
N LEU A 54 27.13 17.93 2.11
CA LEU A 54 26.89 18.64 3.38
C LEU A 54 25.48 19.14 3.76
N PHE A 55 25.05 18.64 4.91
CA PHE A 55 23.89 19.02 5.70
C PHE A 55 24.13 20.29 6.53
N LEU A 56 23.05 21.05 6.78
CA LEU A 56 22.89 21.93 7.93
C LEU A 56 21.48 21.71 8.51
N SER A 57 21.43 21.38 9.80
CA SER A 57 20.22 21.14 10.61
C SER A 57 19.58 22.44 11.10
N PRO A 58 18.28 22.44 11.44
CA PRO A 58 17.72 23.43 12.37
C PRO A 58 17.15 22.80 13.67
N PRO A 59 16.97 23.61 14.72
CA PRO A 59 16.79 23.15 16.11
C PRO A 59 15.34 22.93 16.53
N LYS A 60 15.20 22.29 17.70
CA LYS A 60 13.98 21.91 18.41
C LYS A 60 13.15 23.12 18.86
N GLY A 61 11.83 23.01 18.75
CA GLY A 61 10.84 23.94 19.31
C GLY A 61 9.68 23.17 19.94
N SER A 62 9.25 23.66 21.10
CA SER A 62 8.49 22.98 22.15
C SER A 62 6.96 22.97 21.94
N LEU A 63 6.34 21.96 22.56
CA LEU A 63 4.92 21.71 22.81
C LEU A 63 4.05 22.96 23.02
N ARG A 64 2.94 23.04 22.27
CA ARG A 64 1.67 23.61 22.72
C ARG A 64 0.51 22.80 22.14
N THR A 65 -0.35 22.31 23.03
CA THR A 65 -1.69 21.76 22.75
C THR A 65 -2.63 22.86 22.26
N PRO A 66 -3.64 22.51 21.44
CA PRO A 66 -4.89 23.23 21.52
C PRO A 66 -6.12 22.30 21.65
N THR A 67 -7.00 22.74 22.53
CA THR A 67 -8.40 22.36 22.72
C THR A 67 -9.18 22.41 21.41
N ILE A 68 -9.94 21.36 21.10
CA ILE A 68 -10.74 21.27 19.87
C ILE A 68 -12.15 21.78 20.17
N SER A 69 -12.46 22.97 19.67
CA SER A 69 -13.82 23.46 19.47
C SER A 69 -14.38 22.86 18.18
N ALA A 70 -15.67 22.57 18.16
CA ALA A 70 -16.41 22.05 17.01
C ALA A 70 -16.45 23.08 15.87
N GLU A 71 -15.50 23.00 14.94
CA GLU A 71 -15.62 23.43 13.54
C GLU A 71 -14.29 23.09 12.83
N GLU A 72 -14.16 21.90 12.26
CA GLU A 72 -13.19 21.61 11.20
C GLU A 72 -13.82 20.64 10.20
N VAL A 73 -14.62 21.17 9.26
CA VAL A 73 -14.74 20.54 7.96
C VAL A 73 -13.37 20.67 7.31
N ARG A 74 -12.50 19.70 7.56
CA ARG A 74 -11.19 19.65 6.90
C ARG A 74 -11.43 19.47 5.41
N ASP A 75 -10.88 20.40 4.64
CA ASP A 75 -10.79 20.40 3.19
C ASP A 75 -10.13 19.09 2.72
N VAL A 76 -10.95 18.05 2.49
CA VAL A 76 -10.46 16.72 2.10
C VAL A 76 -9.94 16.85 0.67
N PRO A 77 -8.66 16.54 0.39
CA PRO A 77 -8.10 16.69 -0.96
C PRO A 77 -8.87 15.81 -1.95
N MET A 78 -9.66 16.44 -2.83
CA MET A 78 -10.37 15.74 -3.90
C MET A 78 -9.38 14.95 -4.78
N PRO A 79 -9.81 13.84 -5.39
CA PRO A 79 -8.96 13.08 -6.29
C PRO A 79 -8.49 13.97 -7.43
N LYS A 80 -7.17 13.99 -7.66
CA LYS A 80 -6.62 14.57 -8.90
C LYS A 80 -7.07 13.70 -10.07
N VAL A 81 -8.22 14.07 -10.64
CA VAL A 81 -8.71 13.60 -11.92
C VAL A 81 -8.07 14.43 -13.03
N ASP A 82 -7.70 13.78 -14.13
CA ASP A 82 -7.22 14.47 -15.32
C ASP A 82 -8.37 15.09 -16.12
N LYS A 83 -8.05 15.80 -17.21
CA LYS A 83 -9.03 16.39 -18.13
C LYS A 83 -9.99 15.36 -18.77
N SER A 84 -9.64 14.07 -18.72
CA SER A 84 -10.47 12.97 -19.21
C SER A 84 -11.33 12.33 -18.11
N GLY A 85 -11.28 12.87 -16.88
CA GLY A 85 -12.03 12.41 -15.72
C GLY A 85 -11.43 11.15 -15.08
N ARG A 86 -10.15 10.85 -15.29
CA ARG A 86 -9.49 9.64 -14.76
C ARG A 86 -8.51 9.96 -13.66
N LEU A 87 -8.33 9.03 -12.72
CA LEU A 87 -7.36 9.17 -11.65
C LEU A 87 -5.94 9.28 -12.22
N SER A 88 -5.24 10.34 -11.86
CA SER A 88 -3.92 10.67 -12.42
C SER A 88 -2.83 10.89 -11.37
N SER A 89 -3.10 10.63 -10.10
CA SER A 89 -2.14 10.85 -9.01
C SER A 89 -1.15 9.67 -8.86
N PRO A 90 0.09 9.91 -8.41
CA PRO A 90 1.01 8.84 -8.02
C PRO A 90 0.44 7.95 -6.91
N ARG A 91 -0.38 8.51 -6.01
CA ARG A 91 -1.14 7.78 -4.99
C ARG A 91 -2.02 6.70 -5.60
N ALA A 92 -2.80 7.05 -6.62
CA ALA A 92 -3.67 6.11 -7.33
C ALA A 92 -2.88 4.95 -7.96
N ALA A 93 -1.66 5.22 -8.44
CA ALA A 93 -0.79 4.17 -8.99
C ALA A 93 -0.31 3.18 -7.92
N ARG A 94 0.02 3.67 -6.72
CA ARG A 94 0.43 2.81 -5.60
C ARG A 94 -0.72 1.96 -5.09
N GLU A 95 -1.92 2.54 -4.98
CA GLU A 95 -3.12 1.81 -4.60
C GLU A 95 -3.48 0.73 -5.65
N LEU A 96 -3.46 1.08 -6.94
CA LEU A 96 -3.67 0.09 -8.01
C LEU A 96 -2.62 -1.03 -7.96
N ALA A 97 -1.34 -0.70 -7.78
CA ALA A 97 -0.28 -1.69 -7.67
C ALA A 97 -0.47 -2.59 -6.44
N LEU A 98 -0.87 -2.03 -5.29
CA LEU A 98 -1.14 -2.79 -4.08
C LEU A 98 -2.30 -3.77 -4.27
N VAL A 99 -3.43 -3.32 -4.85
CA VAL A 99 -4.60 -4.17 -5.11
C VAL A 99 -4.24 -5.34 -6.03
N ILE A 100 -3.45 -5.09 -7.07
CA ILE A 100 -2.99 -6.12 -8.00
C ILE A 100 -2.04 -7.08 -7.31
N LEU A 101 -1.09 -6.56 -6.52
CA LEU A 101 -0.12 -7.38 -5.80
C LEU A 101 -0.82 -8.28 -4.78
N TYR A 102 -1.75 -7.73 -4.02
CA TYR A 102 -2.56 -8.49 -3.07
C TYR A 102 -3.35 -9.60 -3.75
N ALA A 103 -4.05 -9.30 -4.84
CA ALA A 103 -4.78 -10.31 -5.61
C ALA A 103 -3.86 -11.39 -6.19
N ALA A 104 -2.69 -11.02 -6.70
CA ALA A 104 -1.69 -11.97 -7.20
C ALA A 104 -1.18 -12.90 -6.10
N CYS A 105 -0.96 -12.37 -4.88
CA CYS A 105 -0.61 -13.17 -3.71
C CYS A 105 -1.70 -14.17 -3.33
N LEU A 106 -2.98 -13.78 -3.41
CA LEU A 106 -4.12 -14.67 -3.15
C LEU A 106 -4.26 -15.76 -4.23
N GLU A 107 -4.06 -15.40 -5.50
CA GLU A 107 -4.15 -16.33 -6.64
C GLU A 107 -2.90 -17.22 -6.78
N GLY A 108 -1.79 -16.86 -6.14
CA GLY A 108 -0.48 -17.48 -6.39
C GLY A 108 0.04 -17.24 -7.81
N SER A 109 -0.27 -16.07 -8.39
CA SER A 109 0.06 -15.71 -9.77
C SER A 109 1.11 -14.60 -9.87
N ASP A 110 1.70 -14.42 -11.06
CA ASP A 110 2.63 -13.31 -11.29
C ASP A 110 1.87 -11.96 -11.34
N PRO A 111 2.22 -10.97 -10.51
CA PRO A 111 1.52 -9.69 -10.46
C PRO A 111 1.54 -8.92 -11.79
N ILE A 112 2.61 -9.05 -12.59
CA ILE A 112 2.69 -8.36 -13.89
C ILE A 112 1.71 -8.99 -14.88
N ARG A 113 1.67 -10.33 -14.95
CA ARG A 113 0.71 -11.06 -15.77
C ARG A 113 -0.74 -10.77 -15.36
N LEU A 114 -1.03 -10.72 -14.07
CA LEU A 114 -2.37 -10.37 -13.57
C LEU A 114 -2.75 -8.94 -13.96
N PHE A 115 -1.82 -7.99 -13.84
CA PHE A 115 -2.02 -6.61 -14.26
C PHE A 115 -2.38 -6.51 -15.75
N GLU A 116 -1.62 -7.16 -16.62
CA GLU A 116 -1.87 -7.17 -18.06
C GLU A 116 -3.19 -7.82 -18.42
N LYS A 117 -3.54 -8.92 -17.75
CA LYS A 117 -4.86 -9.57 -17.88
C LYS A 117 -5.99 -8.58 -17.53
N ARG A 118 -5.92 -7.89 -16.38
CA ARG A 118 -6.95 -6.92 -15.97
C ARG A 118 -7.04 -5.70 -16.88
N ILE A 119 -5.92 -5.21 -17.41
CA ILE A 119 -5.90 -4.11 -18.40
C ILE A 119 -6.58 -4.51 -19.71
N ASN A 120 -6.48 -5.77 -20.10
CA ASN A 120 -6.99 -6.28 -21.38
C ASN A 120 -8.35 -6.96 -21.26
N ALA A 121 -8.88 -7.11 -20.05
CA ALA A 121 -10.21 -7.64 -19.81
C ALA A 121 -11.25 -6.78 -20.55
N ARG A 122 -12.04 -7.44 -21.41
CA ARG A 122 -13.25 -6.86 -21.97
C ARG A 122 -14.37 -7.10 -20.97
N ARG A 123 -15.15 -6.06 -20.66
CA ARG A 123 -16.36 -6.24 -19.84
C ARG A 123 -17.51 -6.79 -20.68
N GLU A 124 -18.50 -7.30 -19.98
CA GLU A 124 -19.75 -7.78 -20.56
C GLU A 124 -20.39 -6.68 -21.44
N PRO A 125 -20.98 -7.05 -22.58
CA PRO A 125 -21.69 -6.11 -23.43
C PRO A 125 -22.77 -5.36 -22.62
N GLY A 126 -22.70 -4.02 -22.62
CA GLY A 126 -23.69 -3.17 -21.94
C GLY A 126 -23.25 -2.65 -20.56
N TYR A 127 -22.12 -3.09 -20.02
CA TYR A 127 -21.59 -2.46 -18.81
C TYR A 127 -21.14 -1.02 -19.10
N GLU A 128 -21.64 -0.06 -18.32
CA GLU A 128 -21.20 1.34 -18.32
C GLU A 128 -20.64 1.70 -16.94
N PHE A 129 -19.44 2.29 -16.91
CA PHE A 129 -18.80 2.71 -15.68
C PHE A 129 -19.37 4.05 -15.19
N ASP A 130 -19.85 4.11 -13.96
CA ASP A 130 -20.32 5.38 -13.39
C ASP A 130 -19.14 6.30 -13.08
N LYS A 131 -18.96 7.32 -13.94
CA LYS A 131 -17.93 8.35 -13.77
C LYS A 131 -18.17 9.21 -12.52
N SER A 132 -19.40 9.29 -12.02
CA SER A 132 -19.71 10.04 -10.79
C SER A 132 -19.01 9.45 -9.57
N SER A 133 -18.80 8.13 -9.56
CA SER A 133 -18.05 7.41 -8.53
C SER A 133 -16.62 7.94 -8.37
N LEU A 134 -15.97 8.38 -9.46
CA LEU A 134 -14.61 8.93 -9.39
C LEU A 134 -14.53 10.30 -8.70
N LEU A 135 -15.62 11.07 -8.70
CA LEU A 135 -15.67 12.36 -8.01
C LEU A 135 -15.84 12.19 -6.50
N LYS A 136 -16.53 11.14 -6.08
CA LYS A 136 -16.79 10.83 -4.66
C LYS A 136 -15.71 9.96 -4.03
N TYR A 137 -15.04 9.15 -4.82
CA TYR A 137 -14.05 8.19 -4.35
C TYR A 137 -12.85 8.91 -3.73
N ASN A 138 -12.56 8.65 -2.46
CA ASN A 138 -11.54 9.37 -1.71
C ASN A 138 -10.36 8.46 -1.38
N HIS A 139 -9.19 8.69 -1.99
CA HIS A 139 -7.92 7.96 -1.73
C HIS A 139 -7.35 8.12 -0.31
N MET A 140 -7.82 9.11 0.45
CA MET A 140 -7.33 9.49 1.78
C MET A 140 -8.38 9.28 2.87
N SER A 141 -9.43 8.50 2.60
CA SER A 141 -10.36 8.04 3.63
C SER A 141 -9.65 7.00 4.51
N PHE A 142 -9.44 7.32 5.78
CA PHE A 142 -8.80 6.46 6.77
C PHE A 142 -9.83 5.99 7.80
N GLY A 143 -9.66 4.77 8.31
CA GLY A 143 -10.39 4.34 9.50
C GLY A 143 -10.06 5.27 10.68
N GLY A 144 -11.07 5.99 11.17
CA GLY A 144 -10.94 6.83 12.36
C GLY A 144 -10.89 6.02 13.65
N PRO A 145 -10.69 6.67 14.80
CA PRO A 145 -10.99 6.06 16.09
C PRO A 145 -12.44 5.53 16.11
N PRO A 146 -12.74 4.50 16.93
CA PRO A 146 -14.10 4.03 17.12
C PRO A 146 -15.04 5.19 17.46
N VAL A 147 -16.09 5.35 16.66
CA VAL A 147 -17.12 6.37 16.86
C VAL A 147 -18.14 5.82 17.84
N LYS A 148 -18.54 6.64 18.83
CA LYS A 148 -19.63 6.31 19.75
C LYS A 148 -20.84 7.14 19.35
N THR A 149 -21.97 6.47 19.27
CA THR A 149 -23.28 7.01 18.95
C THR A 149 -24.14 7.03 20.21
N GLU A 150 -24.97 8.06 20.35
CA GLU A 150 -25.87 8.17 21.51
C GLU A 150 -27.27 7.61 21.20
N THR A 151 -27.62 7.52 19.92
CA THR A 151 -28.94 7.10 19.45
C THR A 151 -28.84 6.04 18.37
N SER A 152 -29.87 5.18 18.27
CA SER A 152 -29.98 4.19 17.20
C SER A 152 -30.09 4.82 15.80
N GLU A 153 -30.68 6.01 15.70
CA GLU A 153 -30.84 6.71 14.42
C GLU A 153 -29.48 7.18 13.88
N GLU A 154 -28.62 7.69 14.76
CA GLU A 154 -27.24 8.08 14.43
C GLU A 154 -26.40 6.87 13.99
N GLU A 155 -26.57 5.72 14.66
CA GLU A 155 -25.95 4.44 14.25
C GLU A 155 -26.34 4.06 12.82
N ASP A 156 -27.64 4.09 12.52
CA ASP A 156 -28.16 3.74 11.20
C ASP A 156 -27.70 4.73 10.12
N GLU A 157 -27.53 6.01 10.45
CA GLU A 157 -26.96 7.01 9.54
C GLU A 157 -25.49 6.74 9.22
N LEU A 158 -24.66 6.43 10.22
CA LEU A 158 -23.26 6.10 10.03
C LEU A 158 -23.08 4.82 9.21
N VAL A 159 -23.86 3.78 9.50
CA VAL A 159 -23.84 2.54 8.73
C VAL A 159 -24.20 2.79 7.27
N ARG A 160 -25.28 3.56 7.00
CA ARG A 160 -25.66 3.92 5.62
C ARG A 160 -24.57 4.71 4.90
N HIS A 161 -23.89 5.61 5.60
CA HIS A 161 -22.76 6.36 5.05
C HIS A 161 -21.61 5.43 4.65
N ASP A 162 -21.18 4.55 5.55
CA ASP A 162 -20.07 3.61 5.33
C ASP A 162 -20.38 2.60 4.22
N GLU A 163 -21.62 2.12 4.14
CA GLU A 163 -22.08 1.28 3.03
C GLU A 163 -22.00 2.01 1.69
N ASN A 164 -22.37 3.29 1.65
CA ASN A 164 -22.30 4.09 0.44
C ASN A 164 -20.86 4.35 -0.01
N GLU A 165 -19.95 4.67 0.93
CA GLU A 165 -18.52 4.75 0.64
C GLU A 165 -17.99 3.42 0.09
N SER A 166 -18.35 2.31 0.76
CA SER A 166 -17.93 0.96 0.36
C SER A 166 -18.40 0.59 -1.05
N LYS A 167 -19.62 0.96 -1.42
CA LYS A 167 -20.16 0.77 -2.80
C LYS A 167 -19.35 1.55 -3.83
N ILE A 168 -18.98 2.79 -3.53
CA ILE A 168 -18.15 3.62 -4.43
C ILE A 168 -16.76 3.00 -4.57
N GLU A 169 -16.14 2.57 -3.47
CA GLU A 169 -14.83 1.92 -3.51
C GLU A 169 -14.84 0.61 -4.32
N ALA A 170 -15.87 -0.22 -4.11
CA ALA A 170 -16.04 -1.46 -4.86
C ALA A 170 -16.19 -1.21 -6.37
N GLU A 171 -17.02 -0.22 -6.76
CA GLU A 171 -17.21 0.15 -8.16
C GLU A 171 -15.89 0.64 -8.81
N VAL A 172 -15.15 1.51 -8.14
CA VAL A 172 -13.90 2.07 -8.66
C VAL A 172 -12.79 1.02 -8.74
N LEU A 173 -12.60 0.22 -7.69
CA LEU A 173 -11.47 -0.71 -7.63
C LEU A 173 -11.71 -2.00 -8.44
N SER A 174 -12.96 -2.41 -8.65
CA SER A 174 -13.29 -3.56 -9.50
C SER A 174 -13.34 -3.23 -10.99
N ALA A 175 -13.40 -1.93 -11.35
CA ALA A 175 -13.47 -1.50 -12.73
C ALA A 175 -12.16 -1.78 -13.52
N PRO A 176 -12.25 -2.07 -14.84
CA PRO A 176 -11.12 -2.20 -15.72
C PRO A 176 -10.22 -0.98 -15.57
N PRO A 177 -8.91 -1.19 -15.30
CA PRO A 177 -8.03 -0.08 -14.99
C PRO A 177 -7.98 1.00 -16.09
N LYS A 178 -8.24 0.64 -17.35
CA LYS A 178 -8.30 1.58 -18.48
C LYS A 178 -9.45 2.60 -18.40
N LEU A 179 -10.50 2.34 -17.64
CA LEU A 179 -11.63 3.28 -17.46
C LEU A 179 -11.38 4.25 -16.30
N VAL A 180 -10.76 3.75 -15.23
CA VAL A 180 -10.56 4.50 -13.99
C VAL A 180 -9.27 5.32 -14.00
N TYR A 181 -8.19 4.77 -14.55
CA TYR A 181 -6.86 5.34 -14.40
C TYR A 181 -6.31 5.93 -15.71
N SER A 182 -5.58 7.03 -15.58
CA SER A 182 -4.84 7.65 -16.68
C SER A 182 -3.69 6.76 -17.18
N LYS A 183 -3.22 6.99 -18.41
CA LYS A 183 -2.07 6.24 -18.97
C LYS A 183 -0.81 6.36 -18.12
N LEU A 184 -0.59 7.52 -17.49
CA LEU A 184 0.56 7.76 -16.61
C LEU A 184 0.51 6.88 -15.36
N VAL A 185 -0.67 6.76 -14.75
CA VAL A 185 -0.91 5.90 -13.59
C VAL A 185 -0.70 4.44 -13.94
N LEU A 186 -1.28 3.97 -15.05
CA LEU A 186 -1.10 2.59 -15.51
C LEU A 186 0.39 2.26 -15.76
N ARG A 187 1.13 3.17 -16.39
CA ARG A 187 2.58 3.00 -16.63
C ARG A 187 3.35 2.95 -15.32
N PHE A 188 3.02 3.81 -14.36
CA PHE A 188 3.71 3.86 -13.08
C PHE A 188 3.39 2.63 -12.22
N ALA A 189 2.13 2.19 -12.17
CA ALA A 189 1.73 0.94 -11.51
C ALA A 189 2.47 -0.27 -12.11
N LYS A 190 2.57 -0.38 -13.43
CA LYS A 190 3.38 -1.44 -14.08
C LYS A 190 4.85 -1.40 -13.64
N LYS A 191 5.44 -0.21 -13.56
CA LYS A 191 6.83 -0.03 -13.11
C LYS A 191 7.01 -0.47 -11.66
N LEU A 192 6.05 -0.16 -10.77
CA LEU A 192 6.05 -0.61 -9.38
C LEU A 192 5.99 -2.14 -9.29
N LEU A 193 5.06 -2.77 -9.99
CA LEU A 193 4.91 -4.24 -9.99
C LEU A 193 6.16 -4.94 -10.55
N ALA A 194 6.77 -4.40 -11.62
CA ALA A 194 8.01 -4.93 -12.16
C ALA A 194 9.18 -4.82 -11.16
N ALA A 195 9.28 -3.69 -10.45
CA ALA A 195 10.28 -3.53 -9.40
C ALA A 195 10.07 -4.51 -8.23
N VAL A 196 8.81 -4.79 -7.88
CA VAL A 196 8.47 -5.80 -6.86
C VAL A 196 8.88 -7.19 -7.30
N ALA A 197 8.53 -7.59 -8.53
CA ALA A 197 8.90 -8.90 -9.07
C ALA A 197 10.43 -9.09 -9.10
N ASP A 198 11.19 -8.07 -9.54
CA ASP A 198 12.66 -8.12 -9.61
C ASP A 198 13.34 -8.27 -8.24
N LYS A 199 12.75 -7.71 -7.17
CA LYS A 199 13.33 -7.72 -5.83
C LYS A 199 12.64 -8.65 -4.84
N TRP A 200 11.70 -9.47 -5.30
CA TRP A 200 10.86 -10.31 -4.45
C TRP A 200 11.69 -11.15 -3.47
N ASP A 201 12.56 -12.02 -3.98
CA ASP A 201 13.34 -12.96 -3.17
C ASP A 201 14.26 -12.25 -2.17
N THR A 202 14.83 -11.11 -2.59
CA THR A 202 15.68 -10.30 -1.71
C THR A 202 14.86 -9.66 -0.59
N HIS A 203 13.68 -9.13 -0.91
CA HIS A 203 12.82 -8.47 0.06
C HIS A 203 12.18 -9.45 1.04
N VAL A 204 11.83 -10.67 0.64
CA VAL A 204 11.31 -11.70 1.56
C VAL A 204 12.29 -11.93 2.71
N VAL A 205 13.59 -12.11 2.39
CA VAL A 205 14.63 -12.33 3.41
C VAL A 205 14.83 -11.11 4.32
N ILE A 206 14.70 -9.90 3.79
CA ILE A 206 14.84 -8.67 4.58
C ILE A 206 13.62 -8.49 5.48
N ILE A 207 12.41 -8.69 4.95
CA ILE A 207 11.15 -8.58 5.67
C ILE A 207 11.13 -9.55 6.85
N ASP A 208 11.54 -10.80 6.67
CA ASP A 208 11.63 -11.79 7.76
C ASP A 208 12.51 -11.32 8.94
N LYS A 209 13.58 -10.58 8.64
CA LYS A 209 14.50 -10.02 9.65
C LYS A 209 13.92 -8.81 10.38
N ILE A 210 13.22 -7.92 9.69
CA ILE A 210 12.76 -6.64 10.25
C ILE A 210 11.34 -6.70 10.82
N SER A 211 10.53 -7.67 10.38
CA SER A 211 9.14 -7.78 10.80
C SER A 211 9.01 -8.38 12.21
N PRO A 212 8.00 -7.92 12.98
CA PRO A 212 7.72 -8.45 14.31
C PRO A 212 7.44 -9.97 14.31
N PRO A 213 7.78 -10.69 15.39
CA PRO A 213 7.60 -12.15 15.46
C PRO A 213 6.13 -12.58 15.38
N ASP A 214 5.20 -11.77 15.88
CA ASP A 214 3.75 -11.98 15.81
C ASP A 214 3.18 -11.91 14.38
N TRP A 215 3.86 -11.21 13.47
CA TRP A 215 3.48 -11.23 12.05
C TRP A 215 3.97 -12.49 11.34
N LYS A 216 5.11 -13.03 11.81
CA LYS A 216 5.74 -14.22 11.25
C LYS A 216 5.04 -15.51 11.64
N SER A 217 4.36 -15.53 12.79
CA SER A 217 3.58 -16.69 13.23
C SER A 217 2.29 -16.89 12.43
N ALA A 218 1.73 -15.83 11.84
CA ALA A 218 0.49 -15.88 11.07
C ALA A 218 0.56 -15.08 9.75
N PRO A 219 1.46 -15.45 8.81
CA PRO A 219 1.73 -14.64 7.62
C PRO A 219 0.56 -14.59 6.64
N ALA A 220 -0.26 -15.66 6.58
CA ALA A 220 -1.45 -15.71 5.73
C ALA A 220 -2.50 -14.66 6.12
N GLY A 221 -2.57 -14.28 7.41
CA GLY A 221 -3.45 -13.21 7.89
C GLY A 221 -2.90 -11.80 7.66
N ARG A 222 -1.70 -11.67 7.09
CA ARG A 222 -0.93 -10.42 6.97
C ARG A 222 -0.43 -10.13 5.55
N ILE A 223 -1.02 -10.79 4.55
CA ILE A 223 -0.60 -10.68 3.14
C ILE A 223 -0.59 -9.21 2.69
N LEU A 224 -1.55 -8.41 3.15
CA LEU A 224 -1.70 -7.02 2.74
C LEU A 224 -0.59 -6.14 3.33
N GLU A 225 -0.27 -6.30 4.62
CA GLU A 225 0.82 -5.58 5.26
C GLU A 225 2.18 -5.92 4.62
N PHE A 226 2.42 -7.20 4.32
CA PHE A 226 3.63 -7.61 3.60
C PHE A 226 3.66 -7.09 2.16
N SER A 227 2.52 -7.04 1.48
CA SER A 227 2.41 -6.44 0.14
C SER A 227 2.79 -4.96 0.15
N ILE A 228 2.37 -4.20 1.17
CA ILE A 228 2.76 -2.79 1.35
C ILE A 228 4.28 -2.68 1.56
N LEU A 229 4.89 -3.53 2.39
CA LEU A 229 6.34 -3.55 2.61
C LEU A 229 7.10 -3.84 1.31
N HIS A 230 6.73 -4.88 0.58
CA HIS A 230 7.34 -5.24 -0.70
C HIS A 230 7.26 -4.08 -1.70
N LEU A 231 6.09 -3.45 -1.83
CA LEU A 231 5.87 -2.33 -2.74
C LEU A 231 6.76 -1.14 -2.38
N ALA A 232 6.76 -0.74 -1.11
CA ALA A 232 7.53 0.41 -0.61
C ALA A 232 9.05 0.18 -0.70
N MET A 233 9.53 -1.00 -0.32
CA MET A 233 10.95 -1.35 -0.42
C MET A 233 11.43 -1.34 -1.87
N SER A 234 10.60 -1.82 -2.81
CA SER A 234 10.92 -1.84 -4.24
C SER A 234 10.90 -0.45 -4.85
N GLU A 235 9.97 0.42 -4.45
CA GLU A 235 9.97 1.82 -4.86
C GLU A 235 11.24 2.55 -4.36
N ILE A 236 11.69 2.29 -3.14
CA ILE A 236 12.93 2.86 -2.60
C ILE A 236 14.17 2.29 -3.30
N ALA A 237 14.21 0.97 -3.53
CA ALA A 237 15.42 0.27 -3.96
C ALA A 237 15.67 0.32 -5.47
N VAL A 238 14.61 0.37 -6.28
CA VAL A 238 14.68 0.24 -7.75
C VAL A 238 14.21 1.51 -8.45
N ILE A 239 13.13 2.13 -7.96
CA ILE A 239 12.60 3.37 -8.55
C ILE A 239 13.35 4.60 -8.02
N GLU A 240 13.99 4.47 -6.84
CA GLU A 240 14.79 5.50 -6.19
C GLU A 240 13.97 6.75 -5.83
N THR A 241 12.66 6.59 -5.59
CA THR A 241 11.86 7.65 -5.00
C THR A 241 12.40 7.97 -3.61
N ARG A 242 12.44 9.27 -3.25
CA ARG A 242 12.93 9.73 -1.93
C ARG A 242 12.21 8.97 -0.82
N HIS A 243 12.98 8.27 0.02
CA HIS A 243 12.44 7.39 1.05
C HIS A 243 11.42 8.04 2.02
N PRO A 244 11.49 9.34 2.40
CA PRO A 244 10.46 9.92 3.27
C PRO A 244 9.08 9.95 2.61
N ILE A 245 9.03 10.16 1.29
CA ILE A 245 7.78 10.16 0.51
C ILE A 245 7.20 8.76 0.50
N VAL A 246 8.00 7.75 0.16
CA VAL A 246 7.55 6.36 0.08
C VAL A 246 7.07 5.84 1.43
N ILE A 247 7.78 6.17 2.52
CA ILE A 247 7.37 5.77 3.88
C ILE A 247 6.02 6.39 4.23
N ASN A 248 5.82 7.69 4.00
CA ASN A 248 4.54 8.33 4.30
C ASN A 248 3.39 7.71 3.48
N GLU A 249 3.62 7.46 2.19
CA GLU A 249 2.64 6.82 1.31
C GLU A 249 2.30 5.39 1.75
N ALA A 250 3.28 4.61 2.16
CA ALA A 250 3.08 3.26 2.68
C ALA A 250 2.28 3.26 3.99
N VAL A 251 2.57 4.21 4.89
CA VAL A 251 1.81 4.41 6.12
C VAL A 251 0.36 4.79 5.82
N ASP A 252 0.14 5.67 4.86
CA ASP A 252 -1.22 6.06 4.47
C ASP A 252 -1.95 4.93 3.73
N LEU A 253 -1.26 4.06 2.98
CA LEU A 253 -1.89 2.83 2.47
C LEU A 253 -2.29 1.89 3.62
N ALA A 254 -1.43 1.76 4.62
CA ALA A 254 -1.72 0.93 5.79
C ALA A 254 -2.92 1.46 6.60
N LYS A 255 -3.06 2.78 6.78
CA LYS A 255 -4.24 3.35 7.45
C LYS A 255 -5.55 3.15 6.68
N ARG A 256 -5.43 3.03 5.35
CA ARG A 256 -6.58 2.87 4.46
C ARG A 256 -7.05 1.42 4.44
N PHE A 257 -6.12 0.48 4.38
CA PHE A 257 -6.41 -0.93 4.07
C PHE A 257 -6.14 -1.92 5.20
N CYS A 258 -5.37 -1.52 6.21
CA CYS A 258 -4.99 -2.39 7.32
C CYS A 258 -5.52 -1.81 8.63
N ASP A 259 -5.57 -2.66 9.66
CA ASP A 259 -6.12 -2.31 10.96
C ASP A 259 -5.05 -2.26 12.06
N GLY A 260 -5.45 -1.69 13.20
CA GLY A 260 -4.69 -1.73 14.44
C GLY A 260 -3.31 -1.08 14.34
N SER A 261 -2.27 -1.82 14.70
CA SER A 261 -0.89 -1.31 14.79
C SER A 261 -0.13 -1.30 13.46
N ALA A 262 -0.73 -1.78 12.36
CA ALA A 262 -0.05 -1.95 11.07
C ALA A 262 0.64 -0.67 10.54
N PRO A 263 0.02 0.53 10.56
CA PRO A 263 0.68 1.75 10.08
C PRO A 263 1.97 2.08 10.86
N ARG A 264 1.97 1.86 12.18
CA ARG A 264 3.13 2.10 13.04
C ARG A 264 4.23 1.07 12.77
N ILE A 265 3.87 -0.21 12.63
CA ILE A 265 4.81 -1.30 12.38
C ILE A 265 5.48 -1.14 11.01
N ILE A 266 4.70 -0.84 9.96
CA ILE A 266 5.22 -0.60 8.60
C ILE A 266 6.21 0.56 8.58
N ASN A 267 5.88 1.68 9.24
CA ASN A 267 6.81 2.80 9.40
C ASN A 267 8.12 2.37 10.07
N GLY A 268 8.04 1.57 11.13
CA GLY A 268 9.21 1.03 11.84
C GLY A 268 10.08 0.17 10.93
N CYS A 269 9.48 -0.82 10.25
CA CYS A 269 10.16 -1.73 9.33
C CYS A 269 10.89 -0.97 8.21
N LEU A 270 10.21 -0.02 7.56
CA LEU A 270 10.80 0.74 6.45
C LEU A 270 11.93 1.66 6.91
N ARG A 271 11.87 2.22 8.12
CA ARG A 271 12.98 3.00 8.70
C ARG A 271 14.21 2.15 8.96
N THR A 272 14.01 0.93 9.48
CA THR A 272 15.11 -0.04 9.66
C THR A 272 15.73 -0.40 8.31
N PHE A 273 14.91 -0.73 7.30
CA PHE A 273 15.39 -1.03 5.95
C PHE A 273 16.24 0.10 5.34
N VAL A 274 15.80 1.35 5.49
CA VAL A 274 16.56 2.50 4.98
C VAL A 274 17.86 2.72 5.75
N LYS A 275 17.86 2.51 7.07
CA LYS A 275 19.06 2.64 7.91
C LYS A 275 20.14 1.63 7.53
N ASP A 276 19.76 0.38 7.28
CA ASP A 276 20.70 -0.69 6.92
C ASP A 276 21.30 -0.51 5.51
N ARG A 277 20.64 0.29 4.65
CA ARG A 277 21.17 0.68 3.34
C ARG A 277 22.05 1.92 3.38
N ALA A 278 21.95 2.75 4.43
CA ALA A 278 22.85 3.87 4.59
C ALA A 278 24.25 3.32 4.90
N PRO A 279 25.31 3.76 4.20
CA PRO A 279 26.66 3.31 4.53
C PRO A 279 26.97 3.66 5.99
N THR A 280 27.26 2.65 6.80
CA THR A 280 27.74 2.82 8.17
C THR A 280 29.02 3.66 8.14
N PRO A 281 29.19 4.72 8.95
CA PRO A 281 30.41 5.53 8.98
C PRO A 281 31.69 4.71 9.21
N GLN A 282 31.58 3.56 9.88
CA GLN A 282 32.69 2.64 10.17
C GLN A 282 33.27 1.92 8.94
N ALA A 283 32.57 1.88 7.81
CA ALA A 283 33.09 1.29 6.57
C ALA A 283 34.01 2.24 5.77
N LEU A 284 34.15 3.49 6.22
CA LEU A 284 35.05 4.48 5.61
C LEU A 284 36.41 4.55 6.33
N GLU A 285 36.49 4.19 7.61
CA GLU A 285 37.73 4.24 8.40
C GLU A 285 38.67 3.06 8.10
N SER A 286 38.14 1.87 7.78
CA SER A 286 38.96 0.69 7.44
C SER A 286 39.67 0.76 6.07
N LYS A 287 39.47 1.84 5.30
CA LYS A 287 40.21 2.10 4.05
C LYS A 287 41.39 3.07 4.20
N GLN A 288 41.57 3.70 5.35
CA GLN A 288 42.71 4.60 5.60
C GLN A 288 43.86 3.95 6.38
N GLU A 289 43.65 2.80 7.01
CA GLU A 289 44.69 2.13 7.80
C GLU A 289 45.60 1.16 7.00
N VAL A 290 45.34 0.96 5.70
CA VAL A 290 46.19 0.09 4.84
C VAL A 290 47.14 0.91 3.93
N SER A 291 47.22 2.23 4.13
CA SER A 291 48.12 3.11 3.37
C SER A 291 49.00 3.99 4.26
N VAL A 292 49.67 3.40 5.24
CA VAL A 292 50.83 4.00 5.91
C VAL A 292 51.96 2.99 5.93
#